data_AF-A0A061ARE5-F1
#
_entry.id   AF-A0A061ARE5-F1
#
_cell.length_a   1.000
_cell.length_b   1.000
_cell.length_c   1.000
_cell.angle_alpha   90.00
_cell.angle_beta   90.00
_cell.angle_gamma   90.00
#
_symmetry.space_group_name_H-M   'P 1'
#
loop_
_entity.id
_entity.type
_entity.pdbx_description
1 polymer ?
#
loop_
_entity_poly.entity_id
_entity_poly.type
_entity_poly.pdbx_seq_one_letter_code
_entity_poly.pdbx_strand_id
1 'polypeptide(L)'
;MHPQLDSPRFISCQEVIEALEQCHRRSYLERCFGICNNEKEALTKCLHEARMESQKHQILKRKEERKKVQDNWKKLKEDEYGDEQFLKKLLEREKAKKGN
;
A
#
# COMPACT_ATOMS: atom_id res chain seq x y z
N MET A 1 21.61 4.48 18.79
CA MET A 1 20.64 5.49 18.29
C MET A 1 19.87 4.83 17.16
N HIS A 2 18.62 4.38 17.33
CA HIS A 2 17.58 4.26 16.28
C HIS A 2 16.23 3.72 16.81
N PRO A 3 15.51 4.41 17.73
CA PRO A 3 14.20 3.94 18.22
C PRO A 3 13.10 3.88 17.13
N GLN A 4 13.32 4.53 15.98
CA GLN A 4 12.35 4.69 14.90
C GLN A 4 12.60 3.73 13.72
N LEU A 5 13.60 2.85 13.80
CA LEU A 5 13.95 1.91 12.70
C LEU A 5 13.44 0.48 12.90
N ASP A 6 12.73 0.19 14.00
CA ASP A 6 12.15 -1.14 14.25
C ASP A 6 10.88 -1.43 13.42
N SER A 7 10.57 -0.60 12.42
CA SER A 7 9.45 -0.86 11.53
C SER A 7 9.78 -2.05 10.62
N PRO A 8 8.83 -2.98 10.37
CA PRO A 8 9.04 -4.12 9.46
C PRO A 8 9.50 -3.71 8.06
N ARG A 9 9.22 -2.48 7.65
CA ARG A 9 9.63 -1.92 6.36
C ARG A 9 11.14 -1.70 6.24
N PHE A 10 11.90 -1.70 7.33
CA PHE A 10 13.33 -1.41 7.33
C PHE A 10 14.20 -2.63 7.68
N ILE A 11 13.62 -3.82 7.78
CA ILE A 11 14.35 -5.07 8.03
C ILE A 11 15.43 -5.30 6.97
N SER A 12 15.17 -4.92 5.72
CA SER A 12 16.15 -5.01 4.62
C SER A 12 17.38 -4.11 4.79
N CYS A 13 17.31 -3.08 5.64
CA CYS A 13 18.41 -2.15 5.88
C CYS A 13 19.22 -2.49 7.14
N GLN A 14 18.93 -3.61 7.81
CA GLN A 14 19.52 -3.95 9.10
C GLN A 14 21.05 -4.04 9.05
N GLU A 15 21.61 -4.64 8.00
CA GLU A 15 23.07 -4.74 7.81
C GLU A 15 23.75 -3.36 7.74
N VAL A 16 23.12 -2.40 7.07
CA VAL A 16 23.65 -1.04 6.93
C VAL A 16 23.51 -0.22 8.21
N ILE A 17 22.43 -0.47 8.97
CA ILE A 17 22.23 0.10 10.31
C ILE A 17 23.33 -0.40 11.25
N GLU A 18 23.60 -1.70 11.24
CA GLU A 18 24.66 -2.32 12.05
C GLU A 18 26.04 -1.77 11.69
N ALA A 19 26.34 -1.59 10.40
CA ALA A 19 27.59 -0.99 9.94
C ALA A 19 27.79 0.45 10.47
N LEU A 20 26.74 1.28 10.38
CA LEU A 20 26.77 2.64 10.92
C LEU A 20 26.94 2.63 12.44
N GLU A 21 26.28 1.70 13.14
CA GLU A 21 26.39 1.58 14.59
C GLU A 21 27.78 1.08 15.02
N GLN A 22 28.39 0.18 14.26
CA GLN A 22 29.78 -0.21 14.46
C GLN A 22 30.72 0.99 14.30
N CYS A 23 30.52 1.83 13.28
CA CYS A 23 31.32 3.05 13.12
C CYS A 23 31.15 4.02 14.29
N HIS A 24 29.90 4.24 14.73
CA HIS A 24 29.63 5.08 15.91
C HIS A 24 30.20 4.52 17.22
N ARG A 25 30.41 3.20 17.33
CA ARG A 25 31.02 2.55 18.50
C ARG A 25 32.55 2.69 18.56
N ARG A 26 33.23 2.97 17.43
CA ARG A 26 34.70 3.06 17.38
C ARG A 26 35.24 4.26 18.13
N SER A 27 34.79 5.46 17.79
CA SER A 27 35.25 6.69 18.44
C SER A 27 34.22 7.80 18.31
N TYR A 28 33.94 8.47 19.43
CA TYR A 28 33.06 9.65 19.45
C TYR A 28 33.64 10.80 18.60
N LEU A 29 34.96 10.98 18.60
CA LEU A 29 35.61 12.03 17.81
C LEU A 29 35.45 11.75 16.31
N GLU A 30 35.64 10.51 15.89
CA GLU A 30 35.48 10.14 14.48
C GLU A 30 34.06 10.38 13.97
N ARG A 31 33.07 10.12 14.83
CA ARG A 31 31.67 10.46 14.56
C ARG A 31 31.47 11.98 14.42
N CYS A 32 32.05 12.78 15.31
CA CYS A 32 31.94 14.24 15.27
C CYS A 32 32.60 14.85 14.03
N PHE A 33 33.73 14.29 13.58
CA PHE A 33 34.42 14.73 12.37
C PHE A 33 33.82 14.17 11.07
N GLY A 34 32.77 13.34 11.14
CA GLY A 34 32.05 12.85 9.97
C GLY A 34 32.74 11.69 9.24
N ILE A 35 33.61 10.93 9.92
CA ILE A 35 34.26 9.75 9.32
C ILE A 35 33.25 8.67 8.93
N CYS A 36 32.13 8.56 9.66
CA CYS A 36 31.04 7.61 9.40
C CYS A 36 30.03 8.06 8.31
N ASN A 37 30.39 9.04 7.47
CA ASN A 37 29.47 9.59 6.48
C ASN A 37 29.12 8.59 5.36
N ASN A 38 30.04 7.69 5.00
CA ASN A 38 29.80 6.70 3.95
C ASN A 38 28.67 5.72 4.35
N GLU A 39 28.75 5.18 5.57
CA GLU A 39 27.73 4.29 6.13
C GLU A 39 26.40 5.01 6.32
N LYS A 40 26.45 6.30 6.72
CA LYS A 40 25.26 7.15 6.85
C LYS A 40 24.57 7.38 5.51
N GLU A 41 25.34 7.62 4.44
CA GLU A 41 24.80 7.79 3.09
C GLU A 41 24.19 6.48 2.56
N ALA A 42 24.87 5.36 2.77
CA ALA A 42 24.35 4.04 2.45
C ALA A 42 23.01 3.78 3.15
N LEU A 43 22.94 4.08 4.46
CA LEU A 43 21.70 3.93 5.23
C LEU A 43 20.59 4.83 4.69
N THR A 44 20.91 6.08 4.36
CA THR A 44 19.94 7.03 3.81
C THR A 44 19.35 6.54 2.49
N LYS A 45 20.18 5.98 1.61
CA LYS A 45 19.75 5.38 0.33
C LYS A 45 18.84 4.16 0.57
N CYS A 46 19.26 3.25 1.44
CA CYS A 46 18.46 2.07 1.77
C CYS A 46 17.07 2.43 2.33
N LEU A 47 17.02 3.35 3.30
CA LEU A 47 15.75 3.81 3.89
C LEU A 47 14.85 4.51 2.88
N HIS A 48 15.44 5.23 1.93
CA HIS A 48 14.70 5.84 0.83
C HIS A 48 14.06 4.78 -0.07
N GLU A 49 14.83 3.77 -0.49
CA GLU A 49 14.35 2.67 -1.33
C GLU A 49 13.24 1.87 -0.63
N ALA A 50 13.45 1.49 0.63
CA ALA A 50 12.46 0.78 1.44
C ALA A 50 11.13 1.55 1.56
N ARG A 51 11.21 2.88 1.70
CA ARG A 51 10.03 3.76 1.71
C ARG A 51 9.32 3.76 0.36
N MET A 52 10.07 3.84 -0.73
CA MET A 52 9.51 3.86 -2.09
C MET A 52 8.86 2.53 -2.44
N GLU A 53 9.48 1.41 -2.09
CA GLU A 53 8.91 0.07 -2.27
C GLU A 53 7.62 -0.11 -1.47
N SER A 54 7.61 0.27 -0.20
CA SER A 54 6.42 0.25 0.64
C SER A 54 5.28 1.09 0.04
N GLN A 55 5.61 2.26 -0.52
CA GLN A 55 4.63 3.12 -1.17
C GLN A 55 4.08 2.47 -2.46
N LYS A 56 4.94 1.86 -3.29
CA LYS A 56 4.53 1.12 -4.48
C LYS A 56 3.56 0.00 -4.13
N HIS A 57 3.87 -0.82 -3.13
CA HIS A 57 2.97 -1.87 -2.64
C HIS A 57 1.61 -1.32 -2.19
N GLN A 58 1.58 -0.22 -1.44
CA GLN A 58 0.33 0.42 -1.03
C GLN A 58 -0.47 0.99 -2.21
N ILE A 59 0.19 1.56 -3.21
CA ILE A 59 -0.48 2.04 -4.43
C ILE A 59 -1.14 0.88 -5.17
N LEU A 60 -0.42 -0.25 -5.34
CA LEU A 60 -0.97 -1.44 -6.00
C LEU A 60 -2.16 -1.99 -5.24
N LYS A 61 -2.04 -2.15 -3.91
CA LYS A 61 -3.14 -2.60 -3.05
C LYS A 61 -4.37 -1.71 -3.17
N ARG A 62 -4.19 -0.38 -3.10
CA ARG A 62 -5.29 0.58 -3.23
C ARG A 62 -5.93 0.55 -4.62
N LYS A 63 -5.15 0.33 -5.68
CA LYS A 63 -5.68 0.16 -7.04
C LYS A 63 -6.55 -1.09 -7.13
N GLU A 64 -6.10 -2.21 -6.54
CA GLU A 64 -6.86 -3.45 -6.51
C GLU A 64 -8.17 -3.30 -5.71
N GLU A 65 -8.10 -2.69 -4.52
CA GLU A 65 -9.28 -2.40 -3.69
C GLU A 65 -10.27 -1.49 -4.43
N ARG A 66 -9.78 -0.43 -5.08
CA ARG A 66 -10.62 0.46 -5.88
C ARG A 66 -11.29 -0.29 -7.03
N LYS A 67 -10.58 -1.19 -7.71
CA LYS A 67 -11.14 -2.01 -8.79
C LYS A 67 -12.27 -2.91 -8.28
N LYS A 68 -12.06 -3.61 -7.17
CA LYS A 68 -13.10 -4.47 -6.53
C LYS A 68 -14.34 -3.66 -6.17
N VAL A 69 -14.15 -2.49 -5.55
CA VAL A 69 -15.25 -1.60 -5.20
C VAL A 69 -15.99 -1.15 -6.47
N GLN A 70 -15.28 -0.69 -7.50
CA GLN A 70 -15.89 -0.27 -8.76
C GLN A 70 -16.66 -1.40 -9.46
N ASP A 71 -16.10 -2.62 -9.49
CA ASP A 71 -16.74 -3.80 -10.07
C ASP A 71 -18.03 -4.14 -9.31
N ASN A 72 -18.02 -4.06 -7.96
CA ASN A 72 -19.21 -4.27 -7.14
C ASN A 72 -20.28 -3.19 -7.39
N TRP A 73 -19.90 -1.91 -7.49
CA TRP A 73 -20.83 -0.84 -7.85
C TRP A 73 -21.42 -1.02 -9.25
N LYS A 74 -20.63 -1.53 -10.21
CA LYS A 74 -21.11 -1.84 -11.57
C LYS A 74 -22.16 -2.94 -11.52
N LYS A 75 -21.86 -4.05 -10.83
CA LYS A 75 -22.81 -5.16 -10.63
C LYS A 75 -24.10 -4.69 -9.96
N LEU A 76 -24.01 -3.90 -8.88
CA LEU A 76 -25.19 -3.39 -8.20
C LEU A 76 -26.07 -2.53 -9.13
N LYS A 77 -25.46 -1.67 -9.95
CA LYS A 77 -26.19 -0.88 -10.95
C LYS A 77 -26.79 -1.76 -12.04
N GLU A 78 -26.09 -2.79 -12.48
CA GLU A 78 -26.61 -3.77 -13.45
C GLU A 78 -27.77 -4.59 -12.84
N ASP A 79 -27.73 -4.96 -11.58
CA ASP A 79 -28.82 -5.67 -10.91
C ASP A 79 -30.04 -4.76 -10.66
N GLU A 80 -29.79 -3.47 -10.39
CA GLU A 80 -30.85 -2.48 -10.11
C GLU A 80 -31.48 -1.91 -11.39
N TYR A 81 -30.73 -1.78 -12.48
CA TYR A 81 -31.21 -1.18 -13.74
C TYR A 81 -31.14 -2.10 -14.95
N GLY A 82 -30.67 -3.34 -14.78
CA GLY A 82 -30.50 -4.30 -15.88
C GLY A 82 -31.79 -4.98 -16.31
N ASP A 83 -31.68 -5.68 -17.43
CA ASP A 83 -32.79 -6.31 -18.15
C ASP A 83 -33.69 -7.17 -17.25
N GLU A 84 -33.16 -7.78 -16.20
CA GLU A 84 -33.93 -8.57 -15.24
C GLU A 84 -34.98 -7.75 -14.48
N GLN A 85 -34.65 -6.55 -13.98
CA GLN A 85 -35.64 -5.69 -13.32
C GLN A 85 -36.70 -5.20 -14.30
N PHE A 86 -36.29 -4.88 -15.53
CA PHE A 86 -37.21 -4.50 -16.60
C PHE A 86 -38.16 -5.65 -16.95
N LEU A 87 -37.63 -6.86 -17.14
CA LEU A 87 -38.40 -8.08 -17.39
C LEU A 87 -39.37 -8.36 -16.25
N LYS A 88 -38.95 -8.21 -14.99
CA LYS A 88 -39.80 -8.42 -13.81
C LYS A 88 -41.01 -7.47 -13.82
N LYS A 89 -40.77 -6.18 -14.07
CA LYS A 89 -41.83 -5.16 -14.21
C LYS A 89 -42.77 -5.46 -15.38
N LEU A 90 -42.24 -5.96 -16.50
CA LEU A 90 -43.02 -6.30 -17.69
C LEU A 90 -43.91 -7.53 -17.44
N LEU A 91 -43.38 -8.53 -16.73
CA LEU A 91 -44.11 -9.73 -16.29
C LEU A 91 -45.24 -9.39 -15.31
N GLU A 92 -44.98 -8.48 -14.36
CA GLU A 92 -46.00 -7.95 -13.45
C GLU A 92 -47.12 -7.24 -14.20
N ARG A 93 -46.78 -6.42 -15.20
CA ARG A 93 -47.77 -5.72 -16.05
C ARG A 93 -48.63 -6.70 -16.86
N GLU A 94 -48.04 -7.73 -17.44
CA GLU A 94 -48.78 -8.75 -18.20
C GLU A 94 -49.66 -9.62 -17.29
N LYS A 95 -49.21 -9.95 -16.08
CA LYS A 95 -50.06 -10.61 -15.08
C LYS A 95 -51.25 -9.73 -14.66
N ALA A 96 -51.03 -8.43 -14.45
CA ALA A 96 -52.10 -7.48 -14.13
C ALA A 96 -53.14 -7.36 -15.27
N LYS A 97 -52.70 -7.40 -16.53
CA LYS A 97 -53.62 -7.42 -17.69
C LYS A 97 -54.42 -8.71 -17.83
N LYS A 98 -53.87 -9.87 -17.44
CA LYS A 98 -54.57 -11.17 -17.50
C LYS A 98 -55.50 -11.42 -16.31
N GLY A 99 -55.31 -10.70 -15.21
CA GLY A 99 -56.12 -10.82 -13.99
C GLY A 99 -57.32 -9.87 -13.92
N ASN A 100 -57.55 -9.06 -14.96
CA ASN A 100 -58.67 -8.14 -15.12
C ASN A 100 -59.36 -8.40 -16.46
#